data_AF-A0A925WYV0-F1
#
_entry.id   AF-A0A925WYV0-F1
#
_cell.length_a   1.000
_cell.length_b   1.000
_cell.length_c   1.000
_cell.angle_alpha   90.00
_cell.angle_beta   90.00
_cell.angle_gamma   90.00
#
_symmetry.space_group_name_H-M   'P 1'
#
loop_
_entity.id
_entity.type
_entity.pdbx_description
1 polymer ?
#
loop_
_entity_poly.entity_id
_entity_poly.type
_entity_poly.pdbx_seq_one_letter_code
_entity_poly.pdbx_strand_id
1 'polypeptide(L)' 'MSTVELRREAKSMIDGMSAKDLQLVRQFLSFVASRDSNSATRELLAIPGFEKSFVRGVKDIKSNRVKPWRQVRKDV' A
#
# COMPACT_ATOMS: atom_id res chain seq x y z
N MET A 1 -15.18 -19.06 -11.33
CA MET A 1 -16.32 -18.21 -10.91
C MET A 1 -16.36 -16.98 -11.78
N SER A 2 -17.56 -16.58 -12.19
CA SER A 2 -17.80 -15.30 -12.86
C SER A 2 -17.70 -14.14 -11.87
N THR A 3 -17.48 -12.93 -12.39
CA THR A 3 -17.48 -11.70 -11.58
C THR A 3 -18.81 -11.48 -10.84
N VAL A 4 -19.91 -11.95 -11.42
CA VAL A 4 -21.24 -11.86 -10.80
C VAL A 4 -21.34 -12.79 -9.59
N GLU A 5 -20.82 -14.02 -9.69
CA GLU A 5 -20.79 -14.97 -8.58
C GLU A 5 -19.92 -14.47 -7.43
N LEU A 6 -18.73 -13.94 -7.73
CA LEU A 6 -17.82 -13.37 -6.74
C LEU A 6 -18.46 -12.21 -5.96
N ARG A 7 -19.18 -11.32 -6.65
CA ARG A 7 -19.87 -10.18 -6.00
C ARG A 7 -21.01 -10.64 -5.11
N ARG A 8 -21.77 -11.67 -5.53
CA ARG A 8 -22.87 -12.23 -4.73
C ARG A 8 -22.35 -12.89 -3.45
N GLU A 9 -21.29 -13.67 -3.57
CA GLU A 9 -20.67 -14.33 -2.41
C GLU A 9 -20.12 -13.30 -1.43
N ALA A 10 -19.38 -12.29 -1.92
CA ALA A 10 -18.88 -11.20 -1.09
C ALA A 10 -20.00 -10.43 -0.38
N LYS A 11 -21.10 -10.12 -1.09
CA LYS A 11 -22.27 -9.48 -0.47
C LYS A 11 -22.87 -10.35 0.64
N SER A 12 -23.04 -11.66 0.39
CA SER A 12 -23.57 -12.58 1.40
C SER A 12 -22.70 -12.64 2.65
N MET A 13 -21.38 -12.59 2.50
CA MET A 13 -20.46 -12.54 3.65
C MET A 13 -20.60 -11.22 4.43
N ILE A 14 -20.69 -10.09 3.73
CA ILE A 14 -20.80 -8.76 4.33
C ILE A 14 -22.14 -8.59 5.07
N ASP A 15 -23.24 -9.08 4.50
CA ASP A 15 -24.60 -8.91 5.07
C ASP A 15 -24.74 -9.56 6.46
N GLY A 16 -23.91 -10.55 6.79
CA GLY A 16 -23.90 -11.23 8.11
C GLY A 16 -22.96 -10.63 9.16
N MET A 17 -22.22 -9.57 8.84
CA MET A 17 -21.18 -9.03 9.73
C MET A 17 -21.73 -8.08 10.79
N SER A 18 -21.02 -8.02 11.92
CA SER A 18 -21.28 -7.01 12.95
C SER A 18 -20.90 -5.59 12.45
N ALA A 19 -21.47 -4.56 13.06
CA ALA A 19 -21.13 -3.16 12.72
C ALA A 19 -19.63 -2.85 12.86
N LYS A 20 -18.95 -3.47 13.83
CA LYS A 20 -17.50 -3.31 14.04
C LYS A 20 -16.70 -3.95 12.91
N ASP A 21 -17.08 -5.15 12.49
CA ASP A 21 -16.39 -5.86 11.40
C ASP A 21 -16.66 -5.18 10.05
N LEU A 22 -17.87 -4.65 9.86
CA LEU A 22 -18.21 -3.82 8.69
C LEU A 22 -17.33 -2.58 8.59
N GLN A 23 -16.98 -1.92 9.70
CA GLN A 23 -16.05 -0.79 9.67
C GLN A 23 -14.66 -1.21 9.19
N LEU A 24 -14.16 -2.36 9.66
CA LEU A 24 -12.87 -2.89 9.24
C LEU A 24 -12.88 -3.26 7.76
N VAL A 25 -13.91 -3.99 7.31
CA VAL A 25 -14.08 -4.37 5.90
C VAL A 25 -14.21 -3.13 5.01
N ARG A 26 -14.94 -2.10 5.44
CA ARG A 26 -15.04 -0.82 4.71
C ARG A 26 -13.66 -0.18 4.51
N GLN A 27 -12.83 -0.11 5.56
CA GLN A 27 -11.48 0.45 5.46
C GLN A 27 -10.62 -0.37 4.49
N PHE A 28 -10.67 -1.70 4.58
CA PHE A 28 -9.94 -2.59 3.69
C PHE A 28 -10.38 -2.45 2.23
N LEU A 29 -11.68 -2.46 1.94
CA LEU A 29 -12.21 -2.29 0.59
C LEU A 29 -11.85 -0.91 0.01
N SER A 30 -11.89 0.14 0.82
CA SER A 30 -11.44 1.48 0.41
C SER A 30 -9.94 1.49 0.08
N PHE A 31 -9.13 0.76 0.83
CA PHE A 31 -7.70 0.60 0.54
C PHE A 31 -7.47 -0.17 -0.76
N VAL A 32 -8.19 -1.27 -1.00
CA VAL A 32 -8.08 -2.05 -2.25
C VAL A 32 -8.49 -1.20 -3.45
N ALA A 33 -9.62 -0.49 -3.38
CA ALA A 33 -10.09 0.37 -4.45
C ALA A 33 -9.13 1.54 -4.75
N SER A 34 -8.44 2.05 -3.73
CA SER A 34 -7.45 3.13 -3.89
C SER A 34 -6.07 2.63 -4.33
N ARG A 35 -5.68 1.38 -4.04
CA ARG A 35 -4.43 0.79 -4.55
C ARG A 35 -4.42 0.68 -6.06
N ASP A 36 -5.53 0.29 -6.68
CA ASP A 36 -5.63 0.19 -8.14
C ASP A 36 -5.59 1.54 -8.85
N SER A 37 -5.76 2.65 -8.11
CA SER A 37 -5.77 4.01 -8.66
C SER A 37 -4.49 4.82 -8.40
N ASN A 38 -3.54 4.35 -7.59
CA ASN A 38 -2.32 5.12 -7.32
C ASN A 38 -1.24 4.90 -8.42
N SER A 39 -1.24 5.78 -9.42
CA SER A 39 -0.25 5.80 -10.50
C SER A 39 1.19 5.92 -9.99
N ALA A 40 1.44 6.75 -8.98
CA ALA A 40 2.77 6.95 -8.40
C ALA A 40 3.33 5.67 -7.76
N THR A 41 2.50 4.91 -7.03
CA THR A 41 2.93 3.61 -6.48
C THR A 41 3.25 2.61 -7.58
N ARG A 42 2.48 2.58 -8.67
CA ARG A 42 2.74 1.71 -9.82
C ARG A 42 4.04 2.06 -10.54
N GLU A 43 4.31 3.35 -10.73
CA GLU A 43 5.56 3.84 -11.31
C GLU A 43 6.76 3.40 -10.46
N LEU A 44 6.70 3.57 -9.14
CA LEU A 44 7.77 3.13 -8.23
C LEU A 44 8.02 1.61 -8.28
N LEU A 45 6.96 0.80 -8.34
CA LEU A 45 7.08 -0.67 -8.44
C LEU A 45 7.61 -1.14 -9.80
N ALA A 46 7.46 -0.34 -10.86
CA ALA A 46 8.02 -0.64 -12.17
C ALA A 46 9.54 -0.42 -12.25
N ILE A 47 10.13 0.35 -11.31
CA ILE A 47 11.57 0.60 -11.27
C ILE A 47 12.32 -0.67 -10.81
N PRO A 48 13.22 -1.22 -11.65
CA PRO A 48 13.97 -2.42 -11.28
C PRO A 48 14.77 -2.23 -9.99
N GLY A 49 14.56 -3.14 -9.03
CA GLY A 49 15.28 -3.14 -7.76
C GLY A 49 14.77 -2.10 -6.74
N PHE A 50 13.74 -1.31 -7.06
CA PHE A 50 13.20 -0.29 -6.15
C PHE A 50 12.79 -0.89 -4.80
N GLU A 51 12.05 -1.99 -4.77
CA GLU A 51 11.58 -2.60 -3.52
C GLU A 51 12.76 -2.94 -2.57
N LYS A 52 13.83 -3.51 -3.12
CA LYS A 52 15.06 -3.82 -2.35
C LYS A 52 15.72 -2.56 -1.81
N SER A 53 15.80 -1.50 -2.63
CA SER A 53 16.36 -0.20 -2.23
C SER A 53 15.49 0.51 -1.18
N PHE A 54 14.18 0.43 -1.31
CA PHE A 54 13.21 0.97 -0.36
C PHE A 54 13.34 0.30 1.01
N VAL A 55 13.33 -1.04 1.05
CA VAL A 55 13.53 -1.81 2.29
C VAL A 55 14.86 -1.46 2.96
N ARG A 56 15.93 -1.29 2.16
CA ARG A 56 17.24 -0.85 2.67
C ARG A 56 17.17 0.55 3.27
N GLY A 57 16.56 1.52 2.58
CA GLY A 57 16.40 2.88 3.07
C GLY A 57 15.59 2.95 4.37
N VAL A 58 14.53 2.15 4.51
CA VAL A 58 13.77 2.05 5.77
C VAL A 58 14.65 1.51 6.91
N LYS A 59 15.51 0.52 6.63
CA LYS A 59 16.49 0.03 7.62
C LYS A 59 17.52 1.10 7.97
N ASP A 60 17.99 1.89 7.01
CA ASP A 60 18.94 2.98 7.24
C ASP A 60 18.33 4.06 8.15
N ILE A 61 17.07 4.45 7.92
CA ILE A 61 16.33 5.40 8.78
C ILE A 61 16.24 4.86 10.21
N LYS A 62 15.80 3.61 10.38
CA LYS A 62 15.68 2.98 11.71
C LYS A 62 17.02 2.86 12.44
N SER A 63 18.11 2.66 11.71
CA SER A 63 19.46 2.57 12.26
C SER A 63 20.18 3.92 12.38
N ASN A 64 19.47 5.04 12.16
CA ASN A 64 20.05 6.39 12.13
C ASN A 64 21.24 6.55 11.15
N ARG A 65 21.30 5.73 10.09
CA ARG A 65 22.25 5.86 8.97
C ARG A 65 21.73 6.88 7.96
N VAL A 66 21.44 8.07 8.45
CA VAL A 66 20.90 9.19 7.67
C VAL A 66 21.73 10.43 7.93
N LYS A 67 21.70 11.38 6.98
CA LYS A 67 22.38 12.67 7.12
C LYS A 67 21.35 13.80 7.00
N PRO A 68 21.42 14.85 7.84
CA PRO A 68 20.62 16.04 7.64
C PRO A 68 20.86 16.62 6.25
N TRP A 69 19.79 17.02 5.55
CA TRP A 69 19.87 17.50 4.18
C TRP A 69 20.83 18.69 4.03
N ARG A 70 20.95 19.54 5.06
CA ARG A 70 21.86 20.70 5.10
C ARG A 70 23.33 20.32 5.04
N GLN A 71 23.66 19.06 5.33
CA GLN A 71 25.03 18.54 5.30
C GLN A 71 25.30 17.69 4.03
N VAL A 72 24.31 17.52 3.15
CA VAL A 72 24.50 16.87 1.84
C VAL A 72 25.20 17.86 0.91
N ARG A 73 26.26 17.39 0.24
CA ARG A 73 27.00 18.18 -0.74
C ARG A 73 26.09 18.63 -1.89
N LYS A 74 26.30 19.84 -2.40
CA LYS A 74 25.44 20.48 -3.43
C LYS A 74 26.10 20.57 -4.80
N ASP A 75 27.35 20.17 -4.91
CA ASP A 75 28.22 20.22 -6.08
C ASP A 75 28.19 18.94 -6.92
N VAL A 76 27.05 18.24 -6.93
CA VAL A 76 26.82 17.00 -7.69
C VAL A 76 25.91 17.22 -8.90
#